data_AF-A0A4Q3HZK3-F1
#
_entry.id   AF-A0A4Q3HZK3-F1
#
_cell.length_a   1.000
_cell.length_b   1.000
_cell.length_c   1.000
_cell.angle_alpha   90.00
_cell.angle_beta   90.00
_cell.angle_gamma   90.00
#
_symmetry.space_group_name_H-M   'P 1'
#
loop_
_entity.id
_entity.type
_entity.pdbx_description
1 polymer ?
#
loop_
_entity_poly.entity_id
_entity_poly.type
_entity_poly.pdbx_seq_one_letter_code
_entity_poly.pdbx_strand_id
1 'polypeptide(L)'
;TSARSSSPKLMPLPDAHLDVEGLIFTPDPEEFTRPLTANRRQVPAPRPTTDILAELSRSTPASLQPAAAEPRTPVPVLTVEEREDRLMAVMAEILDDPQSAYRTDAVLYQDFLVRARMRRLPGPPLSLSDFRRRTAIARSGVDAAMASSEAWTTVLSMSNSVSDDLQGVFLMMAKAALGGEPCPSDARIARAYGTHSARRARRLLGYFEEQGLVVVHSDFTGKRIVAFPELQAETAPGSAEAPDEGDLKIAAE
;
A
#
# COMPACT_ATOMS: atom_id res chain seq x y z
N THR A 1 68.33 0.27 -4.60
CA THR A 1 66.87 0.10 -4.48
C THR A 1 66.21 0.92 -5.58
N SER A 2 65.76 0.30 -6.68
CA SER A 2 65.16 1.04 -7.81
C SER A 2 63.64 1.04 -7.70
N ALA A 3 63.01 2.19 -7.96
CA ALA A 3 61.57 2.35 -7.96
C ALA A 3 60.96 1.84 -9.28
N ARG A 4 59.90 1.02 -9.19
CA ARG A 4 59.03 0.66 -10.33
C ARG A 4 57.85 1.62 -10.36
N SER A 5 57.84 2.57 -11.29
CA SER A 5 56.63 3.35 -11.61
C SER A 5 56.43 3.36 -13.12
N SER A 6 55.64 2.42 -13.63
CA SER A 6 55.10 2.47 -14.99
C SER A 6 53.64 2.88 -14.92
N SER A 7 53.29 4.08 -15.39
CA SER A 7 51.89 4.51 -15.50
C SER A 7 51.19 3.72 -16.62
N PRO A 8 49.97 3.19 -16.43
CA PRO A 8 49.24 2.52 -17.49
C PRO A 8 48.86 3.52 -18.58
N LYS A 9 49.16 3.19 -19.85
CA LYS A 9 48.79 4.01 -21.01
C LYS A 9 47.39 3.58 -21.48
N LEU A 10 46.50 4.55 -21.69
CA LEU A 10 45.17 4.30 -22.24
C LEU A 10 45.32 3.78 -23.68
N MET A 11 44.67 2.66 -23.98
CA MET A 11 44.54 2.15 -25.35
C MET A 11 43.63 3.10 -26.15
N PRO A 12 43.91 3.33 -27.44
CA PRO A 12 43.04 4.12 -28.30
C PRO A 12 41.66 3.44 -28.45
N LEU A 13 40.62 4.27 -28.55
CA LEU A 13 39.23 3.80 -28.69
C LEU A 13 39.09 3.05 -30.04
N PRO A 14 38.48 1.85 -30.07
CA PRO A 14 38.23 1.14 -31.31
C PRO A 14 37.20 1.88 -32.17
N ASP A 15 37.37 1.81 -33.49
CA ASP A 15 36.47 2.45 -34.45
C ASP A 15 35.03 1.92 -34.31
N ALA A 16 34.06 2.84 -34.29
CA ALA A 16 32.65 2.49 -34.22
C ALA A 16 32.19 1.89 -35.56
N HIS A 17 31.62 0.68 -35.51
CA HIS A 17 30.95 0.09 -36.67
C HIS A 17 29.74 0.96 -37.05
N LEU A 18 29.75 1.48 -38.28
CA LEU A 18 28.83 2.51 -38.78
C LEU A 18 27.38 2.06 -39.05
N ASP A 19 26.97 0.88 -38.61
CA ASP A 19 25.58 0.44 -38.79
C ASP A 19 25.14 -0.53 -37.69
N VAL A 20 24.91 0.03 -36.50
CA VAL A 20 24.39 -0.73 -35.34
C VAL A 20 22.89 -0.98 -35.49
N GLU A 21 22.18 -0.09 -36.19
CA GLU A 21 20.72 -0.16 -36.35
C GLU A 21 20.32 -1.30 -37.31
N GLY A 22 21.05 -1.49 -38.42
CA GLY A 22 20.80 -2.60 -39.35
C GLY A 22 21.01 -3.97 -38.73
N LEU A 23 21.97 -4.13 -37.80
CA LEU A 23 22.21 -5.39 -37.09
C LEU A 23 21.10 -5.76 -36.11
N ILE A 24 20.40 -4.77 -35.55
CA ILE A 24 19.35 -4.99 -34.54
C ILE A 24 18.06 -5.52 -35.21
N PHE A 25 17.81 -5.15 -36.46
CA PHE A 25 16.55 -5.45 -37.17
C PHE A 25 16.68 -6.46 -38.31
N THR A 26 17.89 -6.90 -38.66
CA THR A 26 18.10 -7.91 -39.70
C THR A 26 18.29 -9.28 -39.05
N PRO A 27 17.30 -10.19 -39.12
CA PRO A 27 17.45 -11.54 -38.58
C PRO A 27 18.51 -12.31 -39.37
N ASP A 28 19.42 -12.96 -38.64
CA ASP A 28 20.52 -13.75 -39.21
C ASP A 28 19.95 -14.99 -39.94
N PRO A 29 20.35 -15.30 -41.19
CA PRO A 29 19.94 -16.53 -41.88
C PRO A 29 20.20 -17.81 -41.08
N GLU A 30 21.19 -17.82 -40.18
CA GLU A 30 21.44 -18.95 -39.29
C GLU A 30 20.37 -19.12 -38.18
N GLU A 31 19.65 -18.07 -37.77
CA GLU A 31 18.54 -18.17 -36.81
C GLU A 31 17.35 -18.96 -37.36
N PHE A 32 17.14 -18.95 -38.68
CA PHE A 32 16.07 -19.72 -39.33
C PHE A 32 16.35 -21.22 -39.40
N THR A 33 17.61 -21.63 -39.23
CA THR A 33 18.03 -23.04 -39.27
C THR A 33 18.37 -23.60 -37.89
N ARG A 34 18.45 -22.74 -36.85
CA ARG A 34 18.57 -23.22 -35.47
C ARG A 34 17.37 -24.12 -35.16
N PRO A 35 17.60 -25.36 -34.69
CA PRO A 35 16.51 -26.16 -34.18
C PRO A 35 15.89 -25.34 -33.05
N LEU A 36 14.61 -25.00 -33.21
CA LEU A 36 13.79 -24.49 -32.11
C LEU A 36 13.88 -25.53 -31.01
N THR A 37 14.84 -25.39 -30.09
CA THR A 37 14.78 -26.04 -28.79
C THR A 37 13.63 -25.37 -28.11
N ALA A 38 12.45 -25.86 -28.47
CA ALA A 38 11.18 -25.51 -27.90
C ALA A 38 11.31 -25.90 -26.44
N ASN A 39 11.77 -24.96 -25.62
CA ASN A 39 11.35 -24.83 -24.24
C ASN A 39 9.86 -24.41 -24.24
N ARG A 40 9.05 -25.13 -25.03
CA ARG A 40 7.62 -25.21 -24.90
C ARG A 40 7.47 -25.87 -23.55
N ARG A 41 7.29 -25.05 -22.50
CA ARG A 41 6.75 -25.50 -21.23
C ARG A 41 5.57 -26.37 -21.63
N GLN A 42 5.71 -27.70 -21.45
CA GLN A 42 4.58 -28.59 -21.63
C GLN A 42 3.56 -28.07 -20.64
N VAL A 43 2.49 -27.45 -21.14
CA VAL A 43 1.35 -27.13 -20.29
C VAL A 43 0.90 -28.48 -19.77
N PRO A 44 0.98 -28.74 -18.45
CA PRO A 44 0.57 -30.01 -17.92
C PRO A 44 -0.88 -30.26 -18.36
N ALA A 45 -1.16 -31.46 -18.86
CA ALA A 45 -2.51 -31.81 -19.26
C ALA A 45 -3.48 -31.48 -18.11
N PRO A 46 -4.66 -30.90 -18.40
CA PRO A 46 -5.63 -30.57 -17.36
C PRO A 46 -5.93 -31.85 -16.58
N ARG A 47 -5.61 -31.85 -15.28
CA ARG A 47 -5.84 -33.01 -14.42
C ARG A 47 -7.34 -33.33 -14.47
N PRO A 48 -7.72 -34.60 -14.56
CA PRO A 48 -9.13 -34.96 -14.55
C PRO A 48 -9.75 -34.48 -13.24
N THR A 49 -10.98 -33.95 -13.31
CA THR A 49 -11.68 -33.36 -12.17
C THR A 49 -11.77 -34.33 -10.98
N THR A 50 -11.82 -35.63 -11.25
CA THR A 50 -11.79 -36.71 -10.24
C THR A 50 -10.51 -36.73 -9.42
N ASP A 51 -9.35 -36.50 -10.05
CA ASP A 51 -8.05 -36.49 -9.35
C ASP A 51 -7.91 -35.24 -8.51
N ILE A 52 -8.39 -34.10 -9.02
CA ILE A 52 -8.42 -32.83 -8.26
C ILE A 52 -9.34 -32.98 -7.04
N LEU A 53 -10.52 -33.59 -7.20
CA LEU A 53 -11.44 -33.85 -6.09
C LEU A 53 -10.86 -34.85 -5.09
N ALA A 54 -10.15 -35.89 -5.55
CA ALA A 54 -9.48 -36.85 -4.68
C ALA A 54 -8.26 -36.24 -3.96
N GLU A 55 -7.54 -35.33 -4.60
CA GLU A 55 -6.44 -34.58 -4.01
C GLU A 55 -6.98 -33.58 -2.98
N LEU A 56 -8.07 -32.87 -3.26
CA LEU A 56 -8.75 -31.98 -2.30
C LEU A 56 -9.35 -32.74 -1.11
N SER A 57 -9.89 -33.94 -1.32
CA SER A 57 -10.42 -34.76 -0.21
C SER A 57 -9.31 -35.32 0.69
N ARG A 58 -8.17 -35.70 0.11
CA ARG A 58 -6.96 -36.11 0.86
C ARG A 58 -6.25 -34.94 1.52
N SER A 59 -6.24 -33.79 0.85
CA SER A 59 -5.67 -32.52 1.32
C SER A 59 -6.72 -31.71 2.07
N THR A 60 -7.49 -32.34 2.94
CA THR A 60 -8.25 -31.57 3.93
C THR A 60 -7.20 -30.87 4.81
N PRO A 61 -7.04 -29.54 4.74
CA PRO A 61 -6.10 -28.84 5.61
C PRO A 61 -6.46 -29.19 7.06
N ALA A 62 -5.46 -29.31 7.94
CA ALA A 62 -5.69 -29.65 9.36
C ALA A 62 -6.68 -28.71 10.06
N SER A 63 -7.02 -27.56 9.46
CA SER A 63 -8.09 -26.65 9.87
C SER A 63 -9.53 -27.15 9.65
N LEU A 64 -9.74 -28.17 8.83
CA LEU A 64 -11.05 -28.74 8.47
C LEU A 64 -11.24 -30.17 9.00
N GLN A 65 -10.24 -30.77 9.66
CA GLN A 65 -10.43 -32.01 10.40
C GLN A 65 -11.36 -31.69 11.58
N PRO A 66 -12.52 -32.37 11.75
CA PRO A 66 -13.18 -32.36 13.04
C PRO A 66 -12.21 -33.05 14.01
N ALA A 67 -11.49 -32.25 14.79
CA ALA A 67 -10.70 -32.76 15.88
C ALA A 67 -11.63 -33.69 16.69
N ALA A 68 -11.18 -34.93 16.93
CA ALA A 68 -11.81 -35.79 17.91
C ALA A 68 -12.05 -34.95 19.16
N ALA A 69 -13.31 -34.92 19.63
CA ALA A 69 -13.73 -34.04 20.70
C ALA A 69 -13.05 -34.46 22.02
N GLU A 70 -11.80 -34.04 22.20
CA GLU A 70 -11.25 -33.80 23.52
C GLU A 70 -12.17 -32.80 24.22
N PRO A 71 -12.42 -32.95 25.54
CA PRO A 71 -13.26 -32.04 26.27
C PRO A 71 -12.71 -30.63 26.08
N ARG A 72 -13.40 -29.83 25.25
CA ARG A 72 -13.09 -28.42 25.02
C ARG A 72 -13.09 -27.77 26.40
N THR A 73 -11.91 -27.52 26.95
CA THR A 73 -11.74 -26.54 28.01
C THR A 73 -12.49 -25.30 27.57
N PRO A 74 -13.43 -24.78 28.38
CA PRO A 74 -14.20 -23.60 27.99
C PRO A 74 -13.19 -22.51 27.66
N VAL A 75 -13.12 -22.15 26.37
CA VAL A 75 -12.36 -20.98 25.95
C VAL A 75 -12.92 -19.83 26.78
N PRO A 76 -12.08 -19.04 27.48
CA PRO A 76 -12.58 -17.91 28.23
C PRO A 76 -13.44 -17.07 27.30
N VAL A 77 -14.69 -16.85 27.69
CA VAL A 77 -15.64 -16.04 26.94
C VAL A 77 -15.15 -14.60 27.07
N LEU A 78 -14.22 -14.20 26.21
CA LEU A 78 -13.83 -12.80 26.09
C LEU A 78 -15.08 -12.01 25.72
N THR A 79 -15.26 -10.87 26.38
CA THR A 79 -16.33 -9.95 26.00
C THR A 79 -16.04 -9.41 24.60
N VAL A 80 -17.08 -8.91 23.93
CA VAL A 80 -16.92 -8.28 22.61
C VAL A 80 -15.94 -7.10 22.71
N GLU A 81 -16.07 -6.30 23.77
CA GLU A 81 -15.19 -5.15 24.04
C GLU A 81 -13.74 -5.58 24.24
N GLU A 82 -13.46 -6.58 25.09
CA GLU A 82 -12.11 -7.09 25.32
C GLU A 82 -11.47 -7.65 24.02
N ARG A 83 -12.28 -8.25 23.15
CA ARG A 83 -11.82 -8.72 21.85
C ARG A 83 -11.45 -7.55 20.95
N GLU A 84 -12.30 -6.53 20.86
CA GLU A 84 -12.04 -5.34 20.05
C GLU A 84 -10.78 -4.61 20.52
N ASP A 85 -10.59 -4.46 21.83
CA ASP A 85 -9.38 -3.86 22.41
C ASP A 85 -8.11 -4.61 22.01
N ARG A 86 -8.15 -5.95 22.05
CA ARG A 86 -7.03 -6.78 21.63
C ARG A 86 -6.75 -6.68 20.13
N LEU A 87 -7.78 -6.58 19.28
CA LEU A 87 -7.60 -6.36 17.84
C LEU A 87 -6.95 -5.00 17.58
N MET A 88 -7.45 -3.94 18.24
CA MET A 88 -6.86 -2.61 18.15
C MET A 88 -5.40 -2.60 18.62
N ALA A 89 -5.07 -3.32 19.70
CA ALA A 89 -3.71 -3.44 20.18
C ALA A 89 -2.76 -4.13 19.17
N VAL A 90 -3.22 -5.15 18.44
CA VAL A 90 -2.43 -5.76 17.36
C VAL A 90 -2.23 -4.78 16.21
N MET A 91 -3.29 -4.05 15.82
CA MET A 91 -3.19 -3.05 14.77
C MET A 91 -2.22 -1.93 15.13
N ALA A 92 -2.31 -1.39 16.35
CA ALA A 92 -1.44 -0.33 16.84
C ALA A 92 0.03 -0.75 16.78
N GLU A 93 0.37 -1.96 17.20
CA GLU A 93 1.74 -2.50 17.15
C GLU A 93 2.30 -2.60 15.71
N ILE A 94 1.44 -2.93 14.74
CA ILE A 94 1.85 -2.98 13.33
C ILE A 94 2.07 -1.57 12.78
N LEU A 95 1.23 -0.61 13.20
CA LEU A 95 1.30 0.77 12.75
C LEU A 95 2.42 1.58 13.42
N ASP A 96 2.88 1.15 14.60
CA ASP A 96 4.02 1.74 15.31
C ASP A 96 5.36 1.46 14.62
N ASP A 97 5.44 0.41 13.78
CA ASP A 97 6.60 0.18 12.91
C ASP A 97 6.75 1.34 11.90
N PRO A 98 7.86 2.11 11.90
CA PRO A 98 8.07 3.21 10.97
C PRO A 98 8.03 2.78 9.49
N GLN A 99 8.38 1.52 9.21
CA GLN A 99 8.34 0.93 7.88
C GLN A 99 6.92 0.58 7.43
N SER A 100 5.93 0.58 8.34
CA SER A 100 4.54 0.28 8.01
C SER A 100 3.95 1.24 6.97
N ALA A 101 4.43 2.49 6.94
CA ALA A 101 4.00 3.51 5.98
C ALA A 101 4.34 3.16 4.52
N TYR A 102 5.35 2.31 4.30
CA TYR A 102 5.80 1.91 2.96
C TYR A 102 5.29 0.52 2.55
N ARG A 103 4.55 -0.16 3.42
CA ARG A 103 3.97 -1.48 3.13
C ARG A 103 2.55 -1.32 2.60
N THR A 104 2.18 -2.17 1.63
CA THR A 104 0.82 -2.22 1.11
C THR A 104 -0.15 -2.77 2.14
N ASP A 105 -1.43 -2.39 2.05
CA ASP A 105 -2.48 -2.90 2.94
C ASP A 105 -2.55 -4.42 2.97
N ALA A 106 -2.29 -5.08 1.83
CA ALA A 106 -2.26 -6.53 1.75
C ALA A 106 -1.16 -7.13 2.65
N VAL A 107 0.03 -6.55 2.66
CA VAL A 107 1.15 -7.00 3.50
C VAL A 107 0.84 -6.76 4.98
N LEU A 108 0.33 -5.58 5.32
CA LEU A 108 -0.05 -5.23 6.70
C LEU A 108 -1.16 -6.14 7.23
N TYR A 109 -2.13 -6.47 6.37
CA TYR A 109 -3.22 -7.38 6.73
C TYR A 109 -2.73 -8.80 6.98
N GLN A 110 -1.77 -9.31 6.18
CA GLN A 110 -1.18 -10.63 6.45
C GLN A 110 -0.42 -10.67 7.79
N ASP A 111 0.37 -9.64 8.09
CA ASP A 111 1.05 -9.50 9.39
C ASP A 111 0.03 -9.47 10.53
N PHE A 112 -1.03 -8.67 10.39
CA PHE A 112 -2.15 -8.62 11.34
C PHE A 112 -2.77 -10.00 11.59
N LEU A 113 -3.09 -10.76 10.54
CA LEU A 113 -3.65 -12.10 10.69
C LEU A 113 -2.70 -13.06 11.41
N VAL A 114 -1.40 -12.97 11.14
CA VAL A 114 -0.38 -13.78 11.80
C VAL A 114 -0.31 -13.44 13.29
N ARG A 115 -0.21 -12.16 13.66
CA ARG A 115 -0.15 -11.71 15.05
C ARG A 115 -1.44 -12.01 15.83
N ALA A 116 -2.60 -11.80 15.21
CA ALA A 116 -3.89 -12.15 15.79
C ALA A 116 -3.99 -13.65 16.10
N ARG A 117 -3.49 -14.51 15.20
CA ARG A 117 -3.42 -15.96 15.41
C ARG A 117 -2.45 -16.35 16.52
N MET A 118 -1.25 -15.75 16.55
CA MET A 118 -0.26 -15.99 17.60
C MET A 118 -0.80 -15.63 19.00
N ARG A 119 -1.63 -14.59 19.09
CA ARG A 119 -2.33 -14.17 20.32
C ARG A 119 -3.60 -14.97 20.62
N ARG A 120 -3.93 -15.97 19.81
CA ARG A 120 -5.12 -16.83 19.96
C ARG A 120 -6.41 -16.01 20.12
N LEU A 121 -6.55 -14.92 19.37
CA LEU A 121 -7.77 -14.11 19.42
C LEU A 121 -8.97 -14.93 18.94
N PRO A 122 -10.04 -15.06 19.74
CA PRO A 122 -11.20 -15.86 19.37
C PRO A 122 -12.07 -15.15 18.31
N GLY A 123 -12.85 -15.94 17.58
CA GLY A 123 -13.78 -15.46 16.57
C GLY A 123 -13.21 -15.40 15.15
N PRO A 124 -14.03 -15.00 14.17
CA PRO A 124 -13.59 -14.87 12.78
C PRO A 124 -12.53 -13.76 12.65
N PRO A 125 -11.62 -13.86 11.67
CA PRO A 125 -10.69 -12.77 11.37
C PRO A 125 -11.45 -11.53 10.90
N LEU A 126 -10.91 -10.35 11.19
CA LEU A 126 -11.40 -9.09 10.64
C LEU A 126 -11.36 -9.14 9.11
N SER A 127 -12.37 -8.62 8.42
CA SER A 127 -12.32 -8.57 6.95
C SER A 127 -11.22 -7.60 6.47
N LEU A 128 -10.75 -7.77 5.23
CA LEU A 128 -9.75 -6.85 4.66
C LEU A 128 -10.28 -5.41 4.58
N SER A 129 -11.55 -5.24 4.20
CA SER A 129 -12.21 -3.93 4.13
C SER A 129 -12.27 -3.25 5.50
N ASP A 130 -12.70 -3.99 6.54
CA ASP A 130 -12.75 -3.45 7.90
C ASP A 130 -11.34 -3.12 8.43
N PHE A 131 -10.35 -3.95 8.11
CA PHE A 131 -8.96 -3.69 8.46
C PHE A 131 -8.44 -2.41 7.81
N ARG A 132 -8.69 -2.21 6.51
CA ARG A 132 -8.30 -0.99 5.78
C ARG A 132 -8.96 0.23 6.38
N ARG A 133 -10.28 0.17 6.62
CA ARG A 133 -11.04 1.28 7.23
C ARG A 133 -10.49 1.67 8.59
N ARG A 134 -10.29 0.69 9.48
CA ARG A 134 -9.71 0.94 10.82
C ARG A 134 -8.29 1.48 10.75
N THR A 135 -7.49 0.98 9.80
CA THR A 135 -6.11 1.45 9.56
C THR A 135 -6.10 2.88 9.05
N ALA A 136 -7.00 3.24 8.12
CA ALA A 136 -7.17 4.59 7.60
C ALA A 136 -7.55 5.57 8.72
N ILE A 137 -8.49 5.18 9.60
CA ILE A 137 -8.88 5.98 10.77
C ILE A 137 -7.70 6.15 11.72
N ALA A 138 -7.00 5.07 12.08
CA ALA A 138 -5.84 5.14 12.97
C ALA A 138 -4.70 6.01 12.40
N ARG A 139 -4.45 5.93 11.09
CA ARG A 139 -3.42 6.73 10.40
C ARG A 139 -3.81 8.19 10.17
N SER A 140 -5.08 8.56 10.29
CA SER A 140 -5.53 9.94 10.10
C SER A 140 -4.89 10.92 11.09
N GLY A 141 -4.42 10.42 12.25
CA GLY A 141 -3.73 11.23 13.26
C GLY A 141 -4.60 12.31 13.88
N VAL A 142 -5.92 12.07 13.92
CA VAL A 142 -6.92 12.95 14.52
C VAL A 142 -6.83 12.88 16.04
N ASP A 143 -6.89 14.03 16.72
CA ASP A 143 -6.89 14.08 18.18
C ASP A 143 -8.26 13.70 18.77
N ALA A 144 -8.32 13.49 20.08
CA ALA A 144 -9.55 13.08 20.74
C ALA A 144 -10.70 14.10 20.59
N ALA A 145 -10.35 15.40 20.52
CA ALA A 145 -11.34 16.47 20.38
C ALA A 145 -12.00 16.42 19.00
N MET A 146 -11.20 16.41 17.93
CA MET A 146 -11.69 16.31 16.56
C MET A 146 -12.38 14.96 16.32
N ALA A 147 -11.88 13.85 16.86
CA ALA A 147 -12.51 12.54 16.74
C ALA A 147 -13.93 12.49 17.32
N SER A 148 -14.21 13.31 18.34
CA SER A 148 -15.53 13.44 18.98
C SER A 148 -16.45 14.46 18.31
N SER A 149 -15.97 15.20 17.31
CA SER A 149 -16.72 16.25 16.64
C SER A 149 -17.77 15.72 15.64
N GLU A 150 -18.85 16.48 15.47
CA GLU A 150 -19.85 16.20 14.42
C GLU A 150 -19.23 16.26 13.02
N ALA A 151 -18.33 17.22 12.79
CA ALA A 151 -17.60 17.36 11.52
C ALA A 151 -16.82 16.09 11.17
N TRP A 152 -16.12 15.49 12.14
CA TRP A 152 -15.40 14.23 11.90
C TRP A 152 -16.36 13.05 11.68
N THR A 153 -17.51 13.04 12.35
CA THR A 153 -18.55 12.04 12.10
C THR A 153 -19.07 12.13 10.66
N THR A 154 -19.27 13.35 10.14
CA THR A 154 -19.62 13.59 8.73
C THR A 154 -18.52 13.12 7.79
N VAL A 155 -17.24 13.40 8.08
CA VAL A 155 -16.10 12.88 7.32
C VAL A 155 -16.12 11.35 7.24
N LEU A 156 -16.35 10.67 8.36
CA LEU A 156 -16.44 9.20 8.38
C LEU A 156 -17.61 8.68 7.56
N SER A 157 -18.75 9.39 7.54
CA SER A 157 -19.88 9.07 6.68
C SER A 157 -19.54 9.22 5.20
N MET A 158 -18.94 10.36 4.81
CA MET A 158 -18.49 10.63 3.44
C MET A 158 -17.48 9.59 2.97
N SER A 159 -16.57 9.14 3.85
CA SER A 159 -15.54 8.16 3.50
C SER A 159 -16.12 6.81 3.03
N ASN A 160 -17.38 6.50 3.36
CA ASN A 160 -18.03 5.26 2.91
C ASN A 160 -18.35 5.25 1.40
N SER A 161 -18.40 6.41 0.73
CA SER A 161 -18.53 6.47 -0.74
C SER A 161 -17.19 6.35 -1.48
N VAL A 162 -16.08 6.42 -0.74
CA VAL A 162 -14.72 6.28 -1.25
C VAL A 162 -14.30 4.82 -1.18
N SER A 163 -13.58 4.34 -2.20
CA SER A 163 -13.04 2.98 -2.18
C SER A 163 -12.09 2.77 -0.99
N ASP A 164 -12.11 1.56 -0.41
CA ASP A 164 -11.39 1.26 0.83
C ASP A 164 -9.87 1.58 0.78
N ASP A 165 -9.25 1.44 -0.40
CA ASP A 165 -7.83 1.75 -0.63
C ASP A 165 -7.52 3.26 -0.67
N LEU A 166 -8.54 4.10 -0.83
CA LEU A 166 -8.43 5.56 -0.92
C LEU A 166 -8.89 6.28 0.35
N GLN A 167 -9.59 5.58 1.26
CA GLN A 167 -10.08 6.16 2.51
C GLN A 167 -8.96 6.80 3.35
N GLY A 168 -7.76 6.19 3.41
CA GLY A 168 -6.63 6.76 4.15
C GLY A 168 -6.21 8.15 3.65
N VAL A 169 -6.16 8.33 2.32
CA VAL A 169 -5.82 9.63 1.71
C VAL A 169 -6.95 10.64 1.92
N PHE A 170 -8.20 10.19 1.77
CA PHE A 170 -9.37 11.03 1.98
C PHE A 170 -9.43 11.58 3.41
N LEU A 171 -9.30 10.70 4.42
CA LEU A 171 -9.31 11.08 5.83
C LEU A 171 -8.16 12.02 6.20
N MET A 172 -6.97 11.83 5.60
CA MET A 172 -5.84 12.75 5.78
C MET A 172 -6.14 14.15 5.22
N MET A 173 -6.77 14.26 4.05
CA MET A 173 -7.16 15.56 3.49
C MET A 173 -8.23 16.24 4.36
N ALA A 174 -9.24 15.48 4.77
CA ALA A 174 -10.34 16.00 5.59
C ALA A 174 -9.82 16.49 6.96
N LYS A 175 -8.91 15.74 7.60
CA LYS A 175 -8.23 16.16 8.83
C LYS A 175 -7.48 17.47 8.65
N ALA A 176 -6.75 17.63 7.54
CA ALA A 176 -6.05 18.88 7.23
C ALA A 176 -7.02 20.05 7.03
N ALA A 177 -8.15 19.83 6.35
CA ALA A 177 -9.15 20.86 6.12
C ALA A 177 -9.85 21.30 7.42
N LEU A 178 -10.29 20.35 8.25
CA LEU A 178 -10.91 20.66 9.55
C LEU A 178 -9.94 21.33 10.53
N GLY A 179 -8.65 21.00 10.45
CA GLY A 179 -7.61 21.62 11.27
C GLY A 179 -7.07 22.94 10.72
N GLY A 180 -7.47 23.36 9.51
CA GLY A 180 -6.86 24.51 8.83
C GLY A 180 -5.36 24.33 8.54
N GLU A 181 -4.90 23.08 8.43
CA GLU A 181 -3.50 22.75 8.15
C GLU A 181 -3.17 23.01 6.67
N PRO A 182 -1.91 23.29 6.33
CA PRO A 182 -1.48 23.39 4.94
C PRO A 182 -1.85 22.13 4.14
N CYS A 183 -2.32 22.33 2.90
CA CYS A 183 -2.64 21.23 2.00
C CYS A 183 -1.44 20.27 1.89
N PRO A 184 -1.62 18.97 2.18
CA PRO A 184 -0.52 18.01 2.14
C PRO A 184 0.11 17.93 0.74
N SER A 185 1.42 17.72 0.68
CA SER A 185 2.17 17.62 -0.58
C SER A 185 1.90 16.31 -1.32
N ASP A 186 2.26 16.26 -2.61
CA ASP A 186 2.16 15.05 -3.43
C ASP A 186 2.98 13.90 -2.85
N ALA A 187 4.13 14.19 -2.22
CA ALA A 187 4.97 13.20 -1.57
C ALA A 187 4.25 12.58 -0.35
N ARG A 188 3.63 13.41 0.50
CA ARG A 188 2.86 12.94 1.66
C ARG A 188 1.61 12.15 1.25
N ILE A 189 0.91 12.60 0.21
CA ILE A 189 -0.23 11.88 -0.38
C ILE A 189 0.22 10.51 -0.93
N ALA A 190 1.32 10.49 -1.67
CA ALA A 190 1.88 9.28 -2.24
C ALA A 190 2.22 8.26 -1.14
N ARG A 191 2.90 8.71 -0.07
CA ARG A 191 3.22 7.87 1.08
C ARG A 191 1.98 7.30 1.77
N ALA A 192 0.96 8.10 2.01
CA ALA A 192 -0.28 7.62 2.63
C ALA A 192 -0.99 6.55 1.76
N TYR A 193 -0.86 6.64 0.44
CA TYR A 193 -1.36 5.63 -0.50
C TYR A 193 -0.42 4.41 -0.67
N GLY A 194 0.80 4.45 -0.13
CA GLY A 194 1.80 3.38 -0.30
C GLY A 194 2.47 3.38 -1.68
N THR A 195 2.65 4.55 -2.29
CA THR A 195 3.35 4.75 -3.59
C THR A 195 4.42 5.84 -3.45
N HIS A 196 5.45 5.82 -4.30
CA HIS A 196 6.41 6.93 -4.42
C HIS A 196 6.08 7.87 -5.59
N SER A 197 4.99 7.61 -6.34
CA SER A 197 4.63 8.38 -7.53
C SER A 197 3.78 9.61 -7.20
N ALA A 198 4.38 10.81 -7.30
CA ALA A 198 3.66 12.10 -7.22
C ALA A 198 2.54 12.25 -8.28
N ARG A 199 2.75 11.70 -9.49
CA ARG A 199 1.71 11.69 -10.53
C ARG A 199 0.48 10.89 -10.08
N ARG A 200 0.68 9.75 -9.42
CA ARG A 200 -0.43 8.94 -8.90
C ARG A 200 -1.17 9.72 -7.80
N ALA A 201 -0.44 10.37 -6.89
CA ALA A 201 -1.03 11.23 -5.87
C ALA A 201 -1.95 12.32 -6.45
N ARG A 202 -1.50 13.06 -7.48
CA ARG A 202 -2.33 14.08 -8.14
C ARG A 202 -3.62 13.52 -8.75
N ARG A 203 -3.56 12.32 -9.33
CA ARG A 203 -4.77 11.67 -9.86
C ARG A 203 -5.80 11.35 -8.78
N LEU A 204 -5.38 11.08 -7.54
CA LEU A 204 -6.30 10.82 -6.43
C LEU A 204 -7.14 12.05 -6.09
N LEU A 205 -6.52 13.23 -6.11
CA LEU A 205 -7.25 14.48 -5.89
C LEU A 205 -8.27 14.75 -6.99
N GLY A 206 -7.87 14.54 -8.26
CA GLY A 206 -8.81 14.63 -9.40
C GLY A 206 -9.95 13.63 -9.29
N TYR A 207 -9.68 12.40 -8.84
CA TYR A 207 -10.73 11.41 -8.58
C TYR A 207 -11.73 11.89 -7.52
N PHE A 208 -11.27 12.43 -6.38
CA PHE A 208 -12.17 12.96 -5.35
C PHE A 208 -12.99 14.14 -5.85
N GLU A 209 -12.41 14.99 -6.70
CA GLU A 209 -13.09 16.11 -7.34
C GLU A 209 -14.15 15.64 -8.35
N GLU A 210 -13.85 14.64 -9.17
CA GLU A 210 -14.81 14.00 -10.09
C GLU A 210 -15.99 13.34 -9.35
N GLN A 211 -15.77 12.84 -8.12
CA GLN A 211 -16.83 12.33 -7.24
C GLN A 211 -17.61 13.44 -6.52
N GLY A 212 -17.25 14.71 -6.70
CA GLY A 212 -17.88 15.85 -6.02
C GLY A 212 -17.60 15.92 -4.52
N LEU A 213 -16.59 15.21 -4.03
CA LEU A 213 -16.24 15.16 -2.60
C LEU A 213 -15.39 16.34 -2.17
N VAL A 214 -14.56 16.86 -3.08
CA VAL A 214 -13.67 17.99 -2.84
C VAL A 214 -13.67 18.93 -4.05
N VAL A 215 -13.20 20.15 -3.83
CA VAL A 215 -12.86 21.10 -4.90
C VAL A 215 -11.38 21.44 -4.75
N VAL A 216 -10.60 21.32 -5.82
CA VAL A 216 -9.18 21.61 -5.80
C VAL A 216 -8.93 22.93 -6.53
N HIS A 217 -8.31 23.89 -5.85
CA HIS A 217 -7.92 25.15 -6.46
C HIS A 217 -6.57 25.62 -5.93
N SER A 218 -6.09 26.75 -6.45
CA SER A 218 -4.86 27.38 -5.99
C SER A 218 -5.13 28.78 -5.43
N ASP A 219 -4.30 29.20 -4.48
CA ASP A 219 -4.26 30.59 -4.05
C ASP A 219 -3.55 31.48 -5.09
N PHE A 220 -3.43 32.79 -4.80
CA PHE A 220 -2.74 33.75 -5.66
C PHE A 220 -1.23 33.50 -5.77
N THR A 221 -0.65 32.67 -4.90
CA THR A 221 0.77 32.26 -4.93
C THR A 221 0.98 30.93 -5.65
N GLY A 222 -0.09 30.32 -6.19
CA GLY A 222 -0.04 29.03 -6.85
C GLY A 222 0.00 27.83 -5.89
N LYS A 223 -0.17 28.04 -4.58
CA LYS A 223 -0.25 26.97 -3.59
C LYS A 223 -1.63 26.32 -3.62
N ARG A 224 -1.66 25.00 -3.46
CA ARG A 224 -2.87 24.19 -3.53
C ARG A 224 -3.73 24.38 -2.28
N ILE A 225 -5.04 24.50 -2.50
CA ILE A 225 -6.09 24.44 -1.50
C ILE A 225 -7.06 23.32 -1.91
N VAL A 226 -7.51 22.53 -0.94
CA VAL A 226 -8.54 21.51 -1.12
C VAL A 226 -9.70 21.88 -0.19
N ALA A 227 -10.85 22.18 -0.79
CA ALA A 227 -12.08 22.51 -0.06
C ALA A 227 -13.02 21.30 -0.04
N PHE A 228 -13.72 21.12 1.09
CA PHE A 228 -14.76 20.12 1.29
C PHE A 228 -16.10 20.83 1.42
N PRO A 229 -16.91 20.91 0.34
CA PRO A 229 -18.15 21.69 0.35
C PRO A 229 -19.12 21.27 1.46
N GLU A 230 -19.28 19.96 1.66
CA GLU A 230 -20.17 19.40 2.69
C GLU A 230 -19.74 19.76 4.12
N LEU A 231 -18.43 19.89 4.35
CA LEU A 231 -17.87 20.24 5.65
C LEU A 231 -17.77 21.75 5.86
N GLN A 232 -17.95 22.55 4.80
CA GLN A 232 -17.68 23.99 4.77
C GLN A 232 -16.27 24.33 5.32
N ALA A 233 -15.31 23.46 5.03
CA ALA A 233 -13.93 23.56 5.51
C ALA A 233 -12.96 23.40 4.35
N GLU A 234 -11.79 24.03 4.46
CA GLU A 234 -10.73 23.96 3.46
C GLU A 234 -9.35 23.91 4.12
N THR A 235 -8.40 23.27 3.45
CA THR A 235 -7.00 23.30 3.88
C THR A 235 -6.41 24.70 3.71
N ALA A 236 -5.44 25.07 4.55
CA ALA A 236 -4.62 26.25 4.25
C ALA A 236 -3.78 26.03 2.97
N PRO A 237 -3.31 27.10 2.29
CA PRO A 237 -2.51 26.96 1.08
C PRO A 237 -1.22 26.17 1.32
N GLY A 238 -1.06 25.05 0.62
CA GLY A 238 0.09 24.13 0.73
C GLY A 238 0.87 23.97 -0.57
N SER A 239 2.19 23.76 -0.48
CA SER A 239 3.00 23.46 -1.66
C SER A 239 2.85 21.99 -2.06
N ALA A 240 2.39 21.75 -3.29
CA ALA A 240 2.23 20.40 -3.83
C ALA A 240 3.58 19.67 -3.97
N GLU A 241 4.68 20.40 -4.20
CA GLU A 241 6.01 19.85 -4.43
C GLU A 241 6.87 19.75 -3.16
N ALA A 242 6.32 20.07 -1.98
CA ALA A 242 7.09 19.98 -0.74
C ALA A 242 7.55 18.53 -0.49
N PRO A 243 8.79 18.32 -0.01
CA PRO A 243 9.25 16.99 0.39
C PRO A 243 8.38 16.44 1.53
N ASP A 244 8.32 15.12 1.67
CA ASP A 244 7.66 14.53 2.85
C ASP A 244 8.55 14.71 4.09
N GLU A 245 7.94 15.09 5.23
CA GLU A 245 8.67 15.27 6.49
C GLU A 245 9.31 13.97 6.99
N GLY A 246 8.80 12.81 6.56
CA GLY A 246 9.40 11.50 6.85
C GLY A 246 10.73 11.27 6.15
N ASP A 247 10.85 11.70 4.89
CA ASP A 247 12.09 11.55 4.11
C ASP A 247 13.21 12.44 4.68
N LEU A 248 12.85 13.60 5.24
CA LEU A 248 13.80 14.50 5.91
C LEU A 248 14.39 13.90 7.19
N LYS A 249 13.65 13.06 7.91
CA LYS A 249 14.14 12.37 9.12
C LYS A 249 15.04 11.19 8.78
N ILE A 250 14.69 10.41 7.75
CA ILE A 250 15.49 9.24 7.32
C ILE A 250 16.81 9.67 6.65
N ALA A 251 16.84 10.81 5.95
CA ALA A 251 18.06 11.33 5.35
C ALA A 251 19.03 11.96 6.38
N ALA A 252 18.58 12.19 7.62
CA ALA A 252 19.37 12.78 8.70
C ALA A 252 19.92 11.75 9.71
N GLU A 253 19.48 10.48 9.61
CA GLU A 253 20.05 9.32 10.33
C GLU A 253 21.07 8.56 9.46
#